data_AF-D0LES8-F1
#
_entry.id   AF-D0LES8-F1
#
_cell.length_a   1.000
_cell.length_b   1.000
_cell.length_c   1.000
_cell.angle_alpha   90.00
_cell.angle_beta   90.00
_cell.angle_gamma   90.00
#
_symmetry.space_group_name_H-M   'P 1'
#
loop_
_entity.id
_entity.type
_entity.pdbx_description
1 polymer ?
#
loop_
_entity_poly.entity_id
_entity_poly.type
_entity_poly.pdbx_seq_one_letter_code
_entity_poly.pdbx_strand_id
1 'polypeptide(L)'
;MSQGFRSPSDWSLMARTVADATDRGIRSARAHDGGDFAEAVEILGVHADAARAVHAHMVRELIETAYQDGLDSDDVADVLTRTVADATGWDAPVDPTAVAVVLTGALGVNEPADPGDAGTPASSASQVIGAAILVAARLTTDTGVDHGDYLTRAVEEIRRAQTVEMP
;
A
#
# COMPACT_ATOMS: atom_id res chain seq x y z
N MET A 1 -2.26 8.18 -22.84
CA MET A 1 -0.92 7.66 -22.52
C MET A 1 -0.51 8.33 -21.22
N SER A 2 -0.76 7.68 -20.08
CA SER A 2 -0.32 8.22 -18.79
C SER A 2 1.21 8.22 -18.78
N GLN A 3 1.81 9.37 -18.50
CA GLN A 3 3.26 9.46 -18.30
C GLN A 3 3.59 8.50 -17.15
N GLY A 4 4.49 7.54 -17.39
CA GLY A 4 4.90 6.64 -16.32
C GLY A 4 5.51 7.44 -15.17
N PHE A 5 5.14 7.10 -13.94
CA PHE A 5 5.81 7.54 -12.72
C PHE A 5 7.33 7.46 -12.89
N ARG A 6 8.01 8.50 -12.42
CA ARG A 6 9.47 8.56 -12.38
C ARG A 6 9.89 9.03 -11.01
N SER A 7 10.63 8.19 -10.30
CA SER A 7 11.20 8.56 -9.01
C SER A 7 12.24 9.69 -9.18
N PRO A 8 12.22 10.72 -8.31
CA PRO A 8 13.21 11.80 -8.30
C PRO A 8 14.66 11.29 -8.12
N SER A 9 15.60 11.91 -8.85
CA SER A 9 17.01 11.49 -8.86
C SER A 9 17.76 11.78 -7.56
N ASP A 10 17.29 12.73 -6.76
CA ASP A 10 17.85 13.12 -5.47
C ASP A 10 17.44 12.20 -4.31
N TRP A 11 16.47 11.29 -4.53
CA TRP A 11 16.11 10.28 -3.55
C TRP A 11 17.23 9.26 -3.30
N SER A 12 17.21 8.61 -2.13
CA SER A 12 18.10 7.49 -1.86
C SER A 12 17.79 6.30 -2.79
N LEU A 13 18.75 5.39 -2.98
CA LEU A 13 18.52 4.19 -3.79
C LEU A 13 17.34 3.37 -3.24
N MET A 14 17.27 3.19 -1.91
CA MET A 14 16.18 2.47 -1.26
C MET A 14 14.81 3.13 -1.53
N ALA A 15 14.72 4.46 -1.41
CA ALA A 15 13.47 5.19 -1.67
C ALA A 15 13.02 5.04 -3.13
N ARG A 16 13.95 5.12 -4.09
CA ARG A 16 13.62 4.85 -5.50
C ARG A 16 13.18 3.41 -5.72
N THR A 17 13.88 2.42 -5.16
CA THR A 17 13.50 1.01 -5.28
C THR A 17 12.09 0.75 -4.75
N VAL A 18 11.76 1.28 -3.56
CA VAL A 18 10.42 1.14 -2.98
C VAL A 18 9.37 1.83 -3.85
N ALA A 19 9.66 3.03 -4.35
CA ALA A 19 8.71 3.76 -5.18
C ALA A 19 8.49 3.06 -6.54
N ASP A 20 9.54 2.73 -7.26
CA ASP A 20 9.47 2.10 -8.57
C ASP A 20 8.78 0.72 -8.49
N ALA A 21 9.06 -0.07 -7.44
CA ALA A 21 8.39 -1.34 -7.22
C ALA A 21 6.92 -1.18 -6.81
N THR A 22 6.58 -0.15 -6.01
CA THR A 22 5.18 0.16 -5.66
C THR A 22 4.39 0.58 -6.90
N ASP A 23 4.97 1.46 -7.73
CA ASP A 23 4.39 1.88 -9.00
C ASP A 23 4.16 0.70 -9.95
N ARG A 24 5.17 -0.18 -10.10
CA ARG A 24 5.03 -1.43 -10.87
C ARG A 24 3.90 -2.28 -10.32
N GLY A 25 3.89 -2.55 -9.02
CA GLY A 25 2.85 -3.36 -8.38
C GLY A 25 1.44 -2.83 -8.60
N ILE A 26 1.22 -1.51 -8.47
CA ILE A 26 -0.08 -0.89 -8.71
C ILE A 26 -0.50 -1.03 -10.18
N ARG A 27 0.42 -0.83 -11.13
CA ARG A 27 0.13 -1.02 -12.56
C ARG A 27 -0.18 -2.47 -12.89
N SER A 28 0.58 -3.41 -12.34
CA SER A 28 0.38 -4.85 -12.53
C SER A 28 -0.96 -5.30 -11.95
N ALA A 29 -1.32 -4.81 -10.77
CA ALA A 29 -2.65 -5.05 -10.18
C ALA A 29 -3.76 -4.55 -11.11
N ARG A 30 -3.67 -3.32 -11.63
CA ARG A 30 -4.67 -2.79 -12.58
C ARG A 30 -4.71 -3.52 -13.92
N ALA A 31 -3.57 -4.10 -14.35
CA ALA A 31 -3.47 -4.87 -15.58
C ALA A 31 -3.81 -6.36 -15.38
N HIS A 32 -4.08 -6.78 -14.14
CA HIS A 32 -4.24 -8.19 -13.74
C HIS A 32 -3.04 -9.07 -14.14
N ASP A 33 -1.83 -8.53 -14.03
CA ASP A 33 -0.58 -9.24 -14.31
C ASP A 33 0.01 -9.83 -13.03
N GLY A 34 -0.30 -11.10 -12.77
CA GLY A 34 0.18 -11.81 -11.56
C GLY A 34 1.68 -12.06 -11.51
N GLY A 35 2.35 -12.17 -12.66
CA GLY A 35 3.80 -12.37 -12.69
C GLY A 35 4.53 -11.10 -12.25
N ASP A 36 4.20 -9.97 -12.88
CA ASP A 36 4.80 -8.69 -12.54
C ASP A 36 4.39 -8.21 -11.15
N PHE A 37 3.16 -8.51 -10.71
CA PHE A 37 2.71 -8.21 -9.35
C PHE A 37 3.53 -8.97 -8.31
N ALA A 38 3.76 -10.27 -8.50
CA ALA A 38 4.56 -11.07 -7.58
C ALA A 38 6.01 -10.56 -7.50
N GLU A 39 6.63 -10.24 -8.63
CA GLU A 39 7.98 -9.67 -8.68
C GLU A 39 8.08 -8.34 -7.91
N ALA A 40 7.09 -7.45 -8.07
CA ALA A 40 7.02 -6.19 -7.34
C ALA A 40 6.95 -6.42 -5.82
N VAL A 41 6.11 -7.36 -5.36
CA VAL A 41 5.99 -7.72 -3.93
C VAL A 41 7.30 -8.30 -3.39
N GLU A 42 8.00 -9.14 -4.16
CA GLU A 42 9.30 -9.68 -3.76
C GLU A 42 10.36 -8.58 -3.57
N ILE A 43 10.46 -7.65 -4.52
CA ILE A 43 11.38 -6.50 -4.44
C ILE A 43 11.09 -5.65 -3.20
N LEU A 44 9.81 -5.36 -2.94
CA LEU A 44 9.38 -4.60 -1.76
C LEU A 44 9.67 -5.34 -0.45
N GLY A 45 9.61 -6.67 -0.46
CA GLY A 45 9.94 -7.51 0.69
C GLY A 45 11.37 -7.31 1.21
N VAL A 46 12.33 -6.95 0.33
CA VAL A 46 13.71 -6.63 0.73
C VAL A 46 13.78 -5.38 1.60
N HIS A 47 12.81 -4.47 1.45
CA HIS A 47 12.71 -3.20 2.17
C HIS A 47 11.38 -3.08 2.92
N ALA A 48 10.93 -4.17 3.55
CA ALA A 48 9.57 -4.31 4.08
C ALA A 48 9.14 -3.17 5.03
N ASP A 49 10.01 -2.70 5.91
CA ASP A 49 9.68 -1.61 6.84
C ASP A 49 9.46 -0.27 6.11
N ALA A 50 10.34 0.04 5.15
CA ALA A 50 10.19 1.23 4.32
C ALA A 50 8.95 1.14 3.42
N ALA A 51 8.69 -0.03 2.83
CA ALA A 51 7.49 -0.28 2.03
C ALA A 51 6.22 -0.08 2.86
N ARG A 52 6.14 -0.69 4.06
CA ARG A 52 5.00 -0.54 4.97
C ARG A 52 4.75 0.92 5.34
N ALA A 53 5.80 1.68 5.67
CA ALA A 53 5.67 3.09 6.04
C ALA A 53 5.13 3.93 4.87
N VAL A 54 5.66 3.74 3.66
CA VAL A 54 5.20 4.42 2.45
C VAL A 54 3.76 4.03 2.12
N HIS A 55 3.43 2.74 2.16
CA HIS A 55 2.09 2.25 1.84
C HIS A 55 1.04 2.70 2.84
N ALA A 56 1.34 2.70 4.14
CA ALA A 56 0.43 3.20 5.17
C ALA A 56 0.09 4.68 4.93
N HIS A 57 1.10 5.52 4.65
CA HIS A 57 0.87 6.93 4.33
C HIS A 57 0.05 7.11 3.05
N MET A 58 0.42 6.39 1.99
CA MET A 58 -0.25 6.45 0.69
C MET A 58 -1.72 6.02 0.78
N VAL A 59 -2.00 4.89 1.45
CA VAL A 59 -3.36 4.39 1.63
C VAL A 59 -4.19 5.36 2.48
N ARG A 60 -3.62 5.94 3.54
CA ARG A 60 -4.31 6.95 4.35
C ARG A 60 -4.77 8.14 3.50
N GLU A 61 -3.86 8.75 2.73
CA GLU A 61 -4.23 9.89 1.87
C GLU A 61 -5.24 9.52 0.78
N LEU A 62 -5.17 8.30 0.24
CA LEU A 62 -6.14 7.82 -0.74
C LEU A 62 -7.53 7.62 -0.13
N ILE A 63 -7.61 7.10 1.10
CA ILE A 63 -8.85 7.00 1.86
C ILE A 63 -9.43 8.40 2.10
N GLU A 64 -8.62 9.35 2.57
CA GLU A 64 -9.06 10.74 2.80
C GLU A 64 -9.56 11.42 1.52
N THR A 65 -8.99 11.04 0.36
CA THR A 65 -9.46 11.51 -0.95
C THR A 65 -10.80 10.90 -1.32
N ALA A 66 -10.98 9.60 -1.09
CA ALA A 66 -12.19 8.87 -1.43
C ALA A 66 -13.38 9.22 -0.51
N TYR A 67 -13.12 9.51 0.76
CA TYR A 67 -14.11 9.67 1.82
C TYR A 67 -14.01 11.04 2.48
N GLN A 68 -14.26 12.11 1.71
CA GLN A 68 -14.07 13.49 2.17
C GLN A 68 -14.97 13.89 3.34
N ASP A 69 -16.16 13.29 3.44
CA ASP A 69 -17.14 13.55 4.50
C ASP A 69 -16.89 12.72 5.77
N GLY A 70 -15.83 11.92 5.78
CA GLY A 70 -15.50 10.96 6.83
C GLY A 70 -15.65 9.52 6.35
N LEU A 71 -14.96 8.62 7.04
CA LEU A 71 -14.95 7.18 6.81
C LEU A 71 -15.69 6.49 7.96
N ASP A 72 -16.67 5.65 7.65
CA ASP A 72 -17.32 4.79 8.65
C ASP A 72 -16.94 3.30 8.51
N SER A 73 -17.51 2.46 9.37
CA SER A 73 -17.21 1.01 9.36
C SER A 73 -17.73 0.29 8.12
N ASP A 74 -18.85 0.76 7.55
CA ASP A 74 -19.44 0.15 6.35
C ASP A 74 -18.57 0.49 5.13
N ASP A 75 -18.04 1.71 5.07
CA ASP A 75 -17.05 2.11 4.05
C ASP A 75 -15.79 1.23 4.10
N VAL A 76 -15.23 1.00 5.29
CA VAL A 76 -14.06 0.11 5.46
C VAL A 76 -14.37 -1.31 5.02
N ALA A 77 -15.54 -1.84 5.39
CA ALA A 77 -15.98 -3.18 4.99
C ALA A 77 -16.18 -3.30 3.47
N ASP A 78 -16.67 -2.24 2.82
CA ASP A 78 -16.86 -2.17 1.37
C ASP A 78 -15.51 -2.13 0.64
N VAL A 79 -14.55 -1.31 1.07
CA VAL A 79 -13.18 -1.30 0.50
C VAL A 79 -12.53 -2.67 0.63
N LEU A 80 -12.60 -3.29 1.80
CA LEU A 80 -12.06 -4.63 2.02
C LEU A 80 -12.70 -5.65 1.07
N THR A 81 -14.04 -5.68 1.04
CA THR A 81 -14.80 -6.65 0.24
C THR A 81 -14.51 -6.49 -1.24
N ARG A 82 -14.49 -5.25 -1.75
CA ARG A 82 -14.20 -4.96 -3.16
C ARG A 82 -12.76 -5.28 -3.52
N THR A 83 -11.80 -5.02 -2.64
CA THR A 83 -10.38 -5.35 -2.86
C THR A 83 -10.20 -6.87 -2.97
N VAL A 84 -10.79 -7.64 -2.05
CA VAL A 84 -10.70 -9.11 -2.06
C VAL A 84 -11.42 -9.70 -3.28
N ALA A 85 -12.61 -9.20 -3.61
CA ALA A 85 -13.38 -9.66 -4.76
C ALA A 85 -12.65 -9.38 -6.09
N ASP A 86 -12.07 -8.20 -6.24
CA ASP A 86 -11.30 -7.82 -7.42
C ASP A 86 -10.06 -8.71 -7.58
N ALA A 87 -9.24 -8.83 -6.53
CA ALA A 87 -8.06 -9.70 -6.50
C ALA A 87 -8.38 -11.17 -6.82
N THR A 88 -9.47 -11.70 -6.27
CA THR A 88 -9.94 -13.06 -6.56
C THR A 88 -10.35 -13.23 -8.03
N GLY A 89 -10.89 -12.17 -8.65
CA GLY A 89 -11.33 -12.17 -10.05
C GLY A 89 -10.22 -12.44 -11.06
N TRP A 90 -8.95 -12.22 -10.67
CA TRP A 90 -7.78 -12.50 -11.50
C TRP A 90 -6.74 -13.43 -10.85
N ASP A 91 -7.16 -14.19 -9.83
CA ASP A 91 -6.34 -15.20 -9.13
C ASP A 91 -5.09 -14.63 -8.44
N ALA A 92 -5.18 -13.38 -7.97
CA ALA A 92 -4.12 -12.78 -7.17
C ALA A 92 -4.09 -13.39 -5.76
N PRO A 93 -2.90 -13.62 -5.17
CA PRO A 93 -2.81 -14.04 -3.78
C PRO A 93 -3.25 -12.90 -2.86
N VAL A 94 -4.42 -13.05 -2.24
CA VAL A 94 -4.97 -12.08 -1.28
C VAL A 94 -5.40 -12.77 0.01
N ASP A 95 -4.96 -12.23 1.15
CA ASP A 95 -5.42 -12.59 2.48
C ASP A 95 -6.34 -11.47 3.00
N PRO A 96 -7.65 -11.71 3.23
CA PRO A 96 -8.56 -10.70 3.77
C PRO A 96 -8.08 -10.11 5.10
N THR A 97 -7.35 -10.88 5.91
CA THR A 97 -6.75 -10.42 7.17
C THR A 97 -5.66 -9.38 6.90
N ALA A 98 -4.84 -9.60 5.88
CA ALA A 98 -3.81 -8.65 5.47
C ALA A 98 -4.43 -7.34 4.96
N VAL A 99 -5.55 -7.41 4.23
CA VAL A 99 -6.30 -6.22 3.80
C VAL A 99 -6.83 -5.46 5.01
N ALA A 100 -7.41 -6.15 6.00
CA ALA A 100 -7.85 -5.52 7.23
C ALA A 100 -6.69 -4.82 7.96
N VAL A 101 -5.53 -5.48 8.09
CA VAL A 101 -4.32 -4.92 8.71
C VAL A 101 -3.84 -3.66 8.01
N VAL A 102 -3.90 -3.61 6.68
CA VAL A 102 -3.55 -2.41 5.90
C VAL A 102 -4.50 -1.26 6.22
N LEU A 103 -5.80 -1.51 6.18
CA LEU A 103 -6.82 -0.47 6.41
C LEU A 103 -6.74 0.08 7.83
N THR A 104 -6.68 -0.79 8.84
CA THR A 104 -6.58 -0.35 10.25
C THR A 104 -5.22 0.26 10.56
N GLY A 105 -4.14 -0.19 9.92
CA GLY A 105 -2.82 0.42 10.01
C GLY A 105 -2.76 1.83 9.42
N ALA A 106 -3.37 2.05 8.25
CA ALA A 106 -3.47 3.38 7.64
C ALA A 106 -4.28 4.37 8.49
N LEU A 107 -5.27 3.86 9.25
CA LEU A 107 -6.09 4.63 10.18
C LEU A 107 -5.44 4.82 11.57
N GLY A 108 -4.27 4.24 11.82
CA GLY A 108 -3.59 4.30 13.11
C GLY A 108 -4.30 3.54 14.24
N VAL A 109 -5.18 2.58 13.89
CA VAL A 109 -5.93 1.74 14.85
C VAL A 109 -5.10 0.52 15.27
N ASN A 110 -4.26 0.00 14.38
CA ASN A 110 -3.34 -1.08 14.72
C ASN A 110 -2.02 -0.51 15.27
N GLU A 111 -1.75 -0.78 16.54
CA GLU A 111 -0.38 -0.77 17.06
C GLU A 111 0.33 -2.05 16.57
N PRO A 112 1.66 -2.02 16.33
CA PRO A 112 2.40 -3.23 16.04
C PRO A 112 2.18 -4.23 17.17
N ALA A 113 1.62 -5.39 16.86
CA ALA A 113 1.40 -6.44 17.83
C ALA A 113 2.72 -6.79 18.52
N ASP A 114 2.72 -6.75 19.85
CA ASP A 114 3.82 -7.23 20.68
C ASP A 114 4.12 -8.69 20.26
N PRO A 115 5.39 -9.12 20.08
CA PRO A 115 5.73 -10.44 19.53
C PRO A 115 5.22 -11.66 20.34
N GLY A 116 4.43 -11.45 21.39
CA GLY A 116 3.85 -12.46 22.28
C GLY A 116 2.33 -12.68 22.15
N ASP A 117 1.62 -11.93 21.31
CA ASP A 117 0.17 -12.14 21.14
C ASP A 117 -0.12 -13.30 20.16
N ALA A 118 -0.21 -14.51 20.71
CA ALA A 118 -0.28 -15.77 19.98
C ALA A 118 -1.68 -16.14 19.43
N GLY A 119 -2.63 -15.19 19.39
CA GLY A 119 -4.04 -15.48 19.12
C GLY A 119 -4.44 -15.62 17.64
N THR A 120 -3.72 -14.99 16.71
CA THR A 120 -4.04 -14.98 15.28
C THR A 120 -2.76 -15.22 14.47
N PRO A 121 -2.74 -16.11 13.45
CA PRO A 121 -1.60 -16.19 12.55
C PRO A 121 -1.42 -14.82 11.89
N ALA A 122 -0.37 -14.10 12.27
CA ALA A 122 -0.05 -12.80 11.70
C ALA A 122 0.21 -12.97 10.20
N SER A 123 -0.47 -12.18 9.36
CA SER A 123 -0.16 -12.11 7.93
C SER A 123 1.32 -11.78 7.74
N SER A 124 1.97 -12.46 6.81
CA SER A 124 3.38 -12.23 6.50
C SER A 124 3.61 -10.81 5.98
N ALA A 125 4.86 -10.33 6.05
CA ALA A 125 5.22 -9.03 5.49
C ALA A 125 4.86 -8.92 3.99
N SER A 126 5.08 -9.97 3.20
CA SER A 126 4.72 -10.00 1.78
C SER A 126 3.21 -9.98 1.56
N GLN A 127 2.42 -10.66 2.40
CA GLN A 127 0.96 -10.61 2.32
C GLN A 127 0.43 -9.20 2.62
N VAL A 128 0.97 -8.52 3.63
CA VAL A 128 0.58 -7.13 3.97
C VAL A 128 0.99 -6.16 2.86
N ILE A 129 2.19 -6.31 2.30
CA ILE A 129 2.66 -5.49 1.18
C ILE A 129 1.77 -5.69 -0.05
N GLY A 130 1.49 -6.94 -0.43
CA GLY A 130 0.61 -7.25 -1.56
C GLY A 130 -0.80 -6.68 -1.36
N ALA A 131 -1.37 -6.86 -0.16
CA ALA A 131 -2.67 -6.29 0.19
C ALA A 131 -2.68 -4.75 0.09
N ALA A 132 -1.60 -4.09 0.50
CA ALA A 132 -1.52 -2.63 0.43
C ALA A 132 -1.49 -2.11 -1.02
N ILE A 133 -0.79 -2.80 -1.91
CA ILE A 133 -0.77 -2.49 -3.34
C ILE A 133 -2.18 -2.66 -3.94
N LEU A 134 -2.87 -3.75 -3.60
CA LEU A 134 -4.23 -4.03 -4.09
C LEU A 134 -5.23 -2.95 -3.61
N VAL A 135 -5.16 -2.58 -2.31
CA VAL A 135 -5.98 -1.49 -1.76
C VAL A 135 -5.68 -0.16 -2.46
N ALA A 136 -4.40 0.19 -2.65
CA ALA A 136 -4.03 1.42 -3.35
C ALA A 136 -4.50 1.42 -4.81
N ALA A 137 -4.36 0.30 -5.53
CA ALA A 137 -4.84 0.15 -6.90
C ALA A 137 -6.36 0.30 -6.98
N ARG A 138 -7.10 -0.22 -5.99
CA ARG A 138 -8.55 -0.10 -5.91
C ARG A 138 -8.99 1.34 -5.65
N LEU A 139 -8.48 1.98 -4.59
CA LEU A 139 -8.87 3.35 -4.20
C LEU A 139 -8.58 4.36 -5.30
N THR A 140 -7.44 4.21 -5.98
CA THR A 140 -7.07 5.07 -7.10
C THR A 140 -7.94 4.83 -8.34
N THR A 141 -8.40 3.60 -8.56
CA THR A 141 -9.38 3.29 -9.62
C THR A 141 -10.74 3.90 -9.31
N ASP A 142 -11.19 3.81 -8.06
CA ASP A 142 -12.49 4.35 -7.62
C ASP A 142 -12.55 5.88 -7.68
N THR A 143 -11.45 6.54 -7.34
CA THR A 143 -11.35 8.01 -7.33
C THR A 143 -10.88 8.61 -8.66
N GLY A 144 -10.32 7.80 -9.57
CA GLY A 144 -9.78 8.26 -10.84
C GLY A 144 -8.54 9.15 -10.73
N VAL A 145 -7.85 9.13 -9.59
CA VAL A 145 -6.63 9.92 -9.35
C VAL A 145 -5.36 9.21 -9.83
N ASP A 146 -4.31 9.99 -10.09
CA ASP A 146 -2.99 9.43 -10.39
C ASP A 146 -2.30 8.96 -9.11
N HIS A 147 -1.97 7.66 -9.04
CA HIS A 147 -1.29 7.09 -7.88
C HIS A 147 0.14 7.61 -7.71
N GLY A 148 0.77 8.09 -8.79
CA GLY A 148 2.14 8.62 -8.75
C GLY A 148 2.28 9.84 -7.84
N ASP A 149 1.24 10.68 -7.77
CA ASP A 149 1.23 11.89 -6.92
C ASP A 149 1.16 11.54 -5.44
N TYR A 150 0.41 10.49 -5.08
CA TYR A 150 0.30 9.99 -3.70
C TYR A 150 1.56 9.24 -3.28
N LEU A 151 2.13 8.44 -4.19
CA LEU A 151 3.38 7.75 -3.95
C LEU A 151 4.54 8.73 -3.71
N THR A 152 4.60 9.81 -4.50
CA THR A 152 5.61 10.87 -4.34
C THR A 152 5.51 11.52 -2.96
N ARG A 153 4.30 11.96 -2.58
CA ARG A 153 4.05 12.57 -1.26
C ARG A 153 4.37 11.62 -0.11
N ALA A 154 3.99 10.35 -0.22
CA ALA A 154 4.28 9.35 0.80
C ALA A 154 5.78 9.15 1.02
N VAL A 155 6.57 9.03 -0.05
CA VAL A 155 8.03 8.91 0.07
C VAL A 155 8.66 10.16 0.67
N GLU A 156 8.19 11.35 0.27
CA GLU A 156 8.69 12.61 0.81
C GLU A 156 8.37 12.80 2.28
N GLU A 157 7.17 12.42 2.73
CA GLU A 157 6.79 12.51 4.14
C GLU A 157 7.65 11.57 5.02
N ILE A 158 7.86 10.32 4.60
CA ILE A 158 8.73 9.39 5.35
C ILE A 158 10.16 9.92 5.44
N ARG A 159 10.70 10.49 4.35
CA ARG A 159 12.03 11.10 4.35
C ARG A 159 12.10 12.31 5.29
N ARG A 160 11.03 13.12 5.34
CA ARG A 160 10.93 14.25 6.26
C ARG A 160 10.90 13.79 7.71
N ALA A 161 10.08 12.79 8.04
CA ALA A 161 9.98 12.22 9.39
C ALA A 161 11.33 11.69 9.88
N GLN A 162 12.07 10.95 9.03
CA GLN A 162 13.41 10.44 9.34
C GLN A 162 14.47 11.52 9.57
N THR A 163 14.26 12.74 9.02
CA THR A 163 15.18 13.86 9.22
C THR A 163 14.94 14.56 10.57
N VAL A 164 13.72 14.50 11.11
CA VAL A 164 13.34 15.16 12.37
C VAL A 164 13.80 14.36 13.60
N GLU A 165 13.95 13.04 13.49
CA GLU A 165 14.30 12.14 14.60
C GLU A 165 15.81 12.04 14.92
N MET A 166 16.68 12.73 14.17
CA MET A 166 18.12 12.79 14.45
C MET A 166 18.55 14.17 14.99
N PRO A 167 18.56 14.41 16.32
CA PRO A 167 19.18 15.58 16.94
C PRO A 167 20.72 15.51 16.98
#